data_AF-A0AAJ1NVN0-F1
#
_entry.id   AF-A0AAJ1NVN0-F1
#
_cell.length_a   1.000
_cell.length_b   1.000
_cell.length_c   1.000
_cell.angle_alpha   90.00
_cell.angle_beta   90.00
_cell.angle_gamma   90.00
#
_symmetry.space_group_name_H-M   'P 1'
#
loop_
_entity.id
_entity.type
_entity.pdbx_description
1 polymer ?
#
loop_
_entity_poly.entity_id
_entity_poly.type
_entity_poly.pdbx_seq_one_letter_code
_entity_poly.pdbx_strand_id
1 'polypeptide(L)' 'MKIKCIKDTEGYWTEGEMYPARIVTGGFVQVGDDDDPKGEGWSAAPMEYREDGSIVYQVGGIEGDVLFEETSHD' A
#
# COMPACT_ATOMS: atom_id res chain seq x y z
N MET A 1 -1.79 -10.57 0.74
CA MET A 1 -2.15 -9.78 1.92
C MET A 1 -3.15 -8.71 1.51
N LYS A 2 -3.79 -8.04 2.47
CA LYS A 2 -4.54 -6.81 2.18
C LYS A 2 -3.93 -5.68 3.02
N ILE A 3 -3.84 -4.49 2.42
CA ILE A 3 -3.33 -3.29 3.09
C ILE A 3 -4.37 -2.19 3.01
N LYS A 4 -4.44 -1.37 4.05
CA LYS A 4 -5.41 -0.30 4.19
C LYS A 4 -4.89 0.96 3.50
N CYS A 5 -5.69 1.58 2.64
CA CYS A 5 -5.37 2.93 2.18
C CYS A 5 -5.55 3.91 3.35
N ILE A 6 -4.50 4.64 3.73
CA ILE A 6 -4.55 5.63 4.82
C ILE A 6 -4.39 7.07 4.34
N LYS A 7 -3.93 7.25 3.09
CA LYS A 7 -3.88 8.54 2.39
C LYS A 7 -3.86 8.27 0.89
N ASP A 8 -4.68 9.01 0.12
CA ASP A 8 -4.59 9.02 -1.34
C ASP A 8 -4.91 10.41 -1.91
N THR A 9 -3.94 11.03 -2.57
CA THR A 9 -4.15 12.30 -3.29
C THR A 9 -4.32 12.13 -4.80
N GLU A 10 -4.13 10.93 -5.34
CA GLU A 10 -4.27 10.61 -6.77
C GLU A 10 -5.71 10.19 -7.13
N GLY A 11 -6.42 9.58 -6.17
CA GLY A 11 -7.83 9.22 -6.29
C GLY A 11 -8.09 7.83 -6.90
N TYR A 12 -7.10 6.94 -6.90
CA TYR A 12 -7.24 5.55 -7.35
C TYR A 12 -7.71 4.62 -6.22
N TRP A 13 -7.51 5.01 -4.96
CA TRP A 13 -7.85 4.26 -3.76
C TRP A 13 -8.71 5.07 -2.81
N THR A 14 -9.64 4.40 -2.13
CA THR A 14 -10.48 5.03 -1.12
C THR A 14 -9.83 4.93 0.25
N GLU A 15 -9.56 6.06 0.90
CA GLU A 15 -9.04 6.10 2.26
C GLU A 15 -9.96 5.32 3.22
N GLY A 16 -9.39 4.41 3.99
CA GLY A 16 -10.10 3.51 4.89
C GLY A 16 -10.33 2.10 4.34
N GLU A 17 -10.33 1.92 3.01
CA GLU A 17 -10.60 0.64 2.36
C GLU A 17 -9.34 -0.25 2.26
N MET A 18 -9.58 -1.55 2.06
CA MET A 18 -8.54 -2.59 2.05
C MET A 18 -8.32 -3.15 0.65
N TYR A 19 -7.10 -3.01 0.14
CA TYR A 19 -6.73 -3.41 -1.21
C TYR A 19 -5.82 -4.64 -1.23
N PRO A 20 -5.93 -5.50 -2.25
CA PRO A 20 -5.04 -6.63 -2.40
C PRO A 20 -3.60 -6.15 -2.63
N ALA A 21 -2.67 -6.74 -1.90
CA ALA A 21 -1.25 -6.49 -2.11
C ALA A 21 -0.44 -7.77 -2.09
N ARG A 22 0.70 -7.74 -2.79
CA ARG A 22 1.69 -8.82 -2.81
C ARG A 22 3.06 -8.29 -2.46
N ILE A 23 3.75 -8.97 -1.55
CA ILE A 23 5.16 -8.72 -1.27
C ILE A 23 5.95 -9.12 -2.51
N VAL A 24 6.83 -8.24 -2.96
CA VAL A 24 7.81 -8.51 -4.01
C VAL A 24 9.22 -8.47 -3.40
N THR A 25 10.25 -8.26 -4.21
CA THR A 25 11.63 -8.26 -3.70
C THR A 25 11.92 -7.07 -2.77
N GLY A 26 12.80 -7.26 -1.79
CA GLY A 26 13.32 -6.19 -0.94
C GLY A 26 12.31 -5.54 0.01
N GLY A 27 11.19 -6.20 0.31
CA GLY A 27 10.16 -5.68 1.22
C GLY A 27 9.19 -4.68 0.58
N PHE A 28 9.30 -4.45 -0.73
CA PHE A 28 8.32 -3.68 -1.48
C PHE A 28 7.03 -4.48 -1.63
N VAL A 29 5.92 -3.78 -1.83
CA VAL A 29 4.63 -4.38 -2.16
C VAL A 29 4.11 -3.83 -3.48
N GLN A 30 3.42 -4.68 -4.24
CA GLN A 30 2.58 -4.24 -5.34
C GLN A 30 1.13 -4.20 -4.89
N VAL A 31 0.46 -3.07 -5.15
CA VAL A 31 -0.87 -2.76 -4.62
C VAL A 31 -1.86 -2.72 -5.77
N GLY A 32 -2.86 -3.59 -5.74
CA GLY A 32 -3.94 -3.55 -6.72
C GLY A 32 -4.98 -2.49 -6.37
N ASP A 33 -5.84 -2.19 -7.34
CA ASP A 33 -7.05 -1.40 -7.18
C ASP A 33 -8.28 -2.24 -7.63
N ASP A 34 -9.45 -1.60 -7.72
CA ASP A 34 -10.69 -2.27 -8.11
C ASP A 34 -10.71 -2.68 -9.61
N ASP A 35 -9.92 -2.01 -10.45
CA ASP A 35 -9.81 -2.25 -11.90
C ASP A 35 -8.64 -3.18 -12.26
N ASP A 36 -7.49 -3.05 -11.58
CA ASP A 36 -6.32 -3.94 -11.67
C ASP A 36 -5.94 -4.54 -10.30
N PRO A 37 -6.55 -5.70 -9.92
CA PRO A 37 -6.29 -6.33 -8.63
C PRO A 37 -4.85 -6.84 -8.43
N LYS A 38 -4.05 -6.91 -9.51
CA LYS A 38 -2.66 -7.37 -9.46
C LYS A 38 -1.68 -6.26 -9.15
N GLY A 39 -2.04 -4.99 -9.40
CA GLY A 39 -1.21 -3.83 -9.11
C GLY A 39 0.10 -3.83 -9.89
N GLU A 40 0.12 -4.34 -11.12
CA GLU A 40 1.40 -4.55 -11.84
C GLU A 40 2.12 -3.23 -12.16
N GLY A 41 1.39 -2.10 -12.14
CA GLY A 41 1.92 -0.74 -12.29
C GLY A 41 2.26 0.00 -10.99
N TRP A 42 1.80 -0.48 -9.83
CA TRP A 42 1.85 0.28 -8.58
C TRP A 42 2.75 -0.40 -7.56
N SER A 43 3.93 0.19 -7.32
CA SER A 43 4.89 -0.32 -6.33
C SER A 43 5.00 0.63 -5.14
N ALA A 44 4.85 0.09 -3.94
CA ALA A 44 5.00 0.82 -2.70
C ALA A 44 6.18 0.29 -1.87
N ALA A 45 6.97 1.21 -1.33
CA ALA A 45 8.15 0.92 -0.50
C ALA A 45 7.80 1.07 0.98
N PRO A 46 8.37 0.26 1.89
CA PRO A 46 8.19 0.45 3.32
C PRO A 46 8.81 1.78 3.75
N MET A 47 8.02 2.62 4.41
CA MET A 47 8.38 3.96 4.88
C MET A 47 8.54 4.01 6.40
N GLU A 48 7.70 3.28 7.14
CA GLU A 48 7.67 3.29 8.60
C GLU A 48 7.33 1.90 9.14
N TYR A 49 8.07 1.45 10.16
CA TYR A 49 7.74 0.27 10.96
C TYR A 49 7.32 0.77 12.35
N ARG A 50 6.06 0.58 12.70
CA ARG A 50 5.47 1.13 13.94
C ARG A 50 5.63 0.18 15.12
N GLU A 51 5.47 0.73 16.33
CA GLU A 51 5.64 -0.02 17.59
C GLU A 51 4.60 -1.13 17.77
N ASP A 52 3.41 -0.99 17.17
CA ASP A 52 2.37 -2.02 17.14
C ASP A 52 2.64 -3.14 16.12
N GLY A 53 3.79 -3.06 15.43
CA GLY A 53 4.23 -3.99 14.39
C GLY A 53 3.70 -3.69 12.99
N SER A 54 2.83 -2.67 12.84
CA SER A 54 2.29 -2.31 11.53
C SER A 54 3.36 -1.66 10.65
N ILE A 55 3.19 -1.80 9.33
CA ILE A 55 4.11 -1.24 8.34
C ILE A 55 3.36 -0.25 7.47
N VAL A 56 3.90 0.96 7.32
CA VAL A 56 3.41 1.96 6.38
C VAL A 56 4.22 1.87 5.10
N TYR A 57 3.53 1.78 3.97
CA TYR A 57 4.11 1.76 2.62
C TYR A 57 3.73 3.03 1.88
N GLN A 58 4.63 3.54 1.04
CA GLN A 58 4.38 4.69 0.16
C GLN A 58 4.53 4.28 -1.30
N VAL A 59 3.53 4.60 -2.13
CA VAL A 59 3.63 4.42 -3.59
C VAL A 59 4.64 5.40 -4.15
N GLY A 60 5.62 4.90 -4.91
CA GLY A 60 6.63 5.71 -5.56
C GLY A 60 6.32 6.01 -7.03
N GLY A 61 6.99 7.01 -7.59
CA GLY A 61 6.92 7.32 -9.03
C GLY A 61 5.67 8.09 -9.47
N ILE A 62 4.95 8.69 -8.52
CA ILE A 62 3.78 9.55 -8.72
C ILE A 62 4.05 10.96 -8.19
N GLU A 63 3.24 11.94 -8.60
CA GLU A 63 3.35 13.32 -8.09
C GLU A 63 2.72 13.47 -6.70
N GLY A 64 1.62 12.77 -6.44
CA GLY A 64 0.92 12.80 -5.16
C GLY A 64 1.49 11.93 -4.06
N ASP A 65 0.79 11.92 -2.93
CA ASP A 65 1.07 11.10 -1.76
C ASP A 65 0.03 10.00 -1.63
N VAL A 66 0.47 8.76 -1.75
CA VAL A 66 -0.36 7.58 -1.48
C VAL A 66 0.33 6.69 -0.46
N LEU A 67 -0.37 6.43 0.64
CA LEU A 67 0.12 5.66 1.77
C LEU A 67 -0.81 4.50 2.08
N PHE A 68 -0.21 3.34 2.36
CA PHE A 68 -0.90 2.15 2.81
C PHE A 68 -0.37 1.63 4.13
N GLU A 69 -1.23 0.99 4.91
CA GLU A 69 -0.88 0.34 6.16
C GLU A 69 -1.13 -1.17 6.07
N GLU A 70 -0.09 -1.96 6.34
CA GLU A 70 -0.24 -3.37 6.70
C GLU A 70 -0.35 -3.48 8.20
N THR A 71 -1.51 -3.94 8.68
CA THR A 71 -1.69 -4.25 10.09
C THR A 71 -0.97 -5.55 10.44
N SER A 72 -0.25 -5.56 11.56
CA SER A 72 0.25 -6.77 12.19
C SER A 72 -0.88 -7.77 12.32
N HIS A 73 -0.78 -8.90 11.64
CA HIS A 73 -1.66 -10.03 11.92
C HIS A 73 -1.09 -10.72 13.17
N ASP A 74 -1.88 -10.77 14.25
CA ASP A 74 -1.64 -11.71 15.36
C ASP A 74 -1.83 -13.16 14.88
#